data_AF-A0A819RC83-F1
#
_entry.id   AF-A0A819RC83-F1
#
_cell.length_a   1.000
_cell.length_b   1.000
_cell.length_c   1.000
_cell.angle_alpha   90.00
_cell.angle_beta   90.00
_cell.angle_gamma   90.00
#
_symmetry.space_group_name_H-M   'P 1'
#
loop_
_entity.id
_entity.type
_entity.pdbx_description
1 polymer ?
#
loop_
_entity_poly.entity_id
_entity_poly.type
_entity_poly.pdbx_seq_one_letter_code
_entity_poly.pdbx_strand_id
1 'polypeptide(L)'
;MNAMQAAGLKYTGVSDTVRCDTCHVEISGWTATMNPFNIHAEKSPNCSFIQSKKSFYVAMPTINSQPSTVNFIGTKLEMSDETSPSKRQRIETIPKDTTQNLLVEVNALKQARRRSFSHWLQERAPSQDQMIEAGFFCCNVGDRVICIYCNLICQQWISSSDDPIEVHKT
;
A
#
# COMPACT_ATOMS: atom_id res chain seq x y z
N MET A 1 12.08 4.96 10.18
CA MET A 1 10.73 5.12 10.78
C MET A 1 10.48 3.94 11.70
N ASN A 2 9.83 4.14 12.85
CA ASN A 2 9.54 3.06 13.80
C ASN A 2 8.26 2.31 13.38
N ALA A 3 8.27 0.98 13.35
CA ALA A 3 7.15 0.14 12.89
C ALA A 3 5.86 0.35 13.71
N MET A 4 5.99 0.63 15.01
CA MET A 4 4.86 0.95 15.89
C MET A 4 4.13 2.22 15.44
N GLN A 5 4.87 3.27 15.11
CA GLN A 5 4.30 4.55 14.66
C GLN A 5 3.65 4.40 13.29
N ALA A 6 4.22 3.58 12.40
CA ALA A 6 3.62 3.27 11.10
C ALA A 6 2.27 2.51 11.22
N ALA A 7 2.05 1.82 12.34
CA ALA A 7 0.77 1.19 12.68
C ALA A 7 -0.19 2.10 13.47
N GLY A 8 0.13 3.39 13.60
CA GLY A 8 -0.70 4.35 14.34
C GLY A 8 -0.65 4.17 15.86
N LEU A 9 0.42 3.55 16.38
CA LEU A 9 0.63 3.28 17.80
C LEU A 9 1.77 4.13 18.37
N LYS A 10 1.52 4.74 19.53
CA LYS A 10 2.44 5.62 20.24
C LYS A 10 2.83 5.01 21.58
N TYR A 11 4.11 5.01 21.91
CA TYR A 11 4.60 4.52 23.20
C TYR A 11 4.03 5.37 24.35
N THR A 12 3.51 4.71 25.38
CA THR A 12 2.85 5.38 26.51
C THR A 12 3.84 5.90 27.56
N GLY A 13 5.12 5.53 27.46
CA GLY A 13 6.12 5.83 28.49
C GLY A 13 6.24 4.75 29.57
N VAL A 14 5.42 3.68 29.51
CA VAL A 14 5.38 2.62 30.51
C VAL A 14 5.64 1.26 29.86
N SER A 15 6.66 0.53 30.35
CA SER A 15 7.05 -0.81 29.88
C SER A 15 7.29 -0.87 28.36
N ASP A 16 6.61 -1.75 27.65
CA ASP A 16 6.56 -1.91 26.21
C ASP A 16 5.18 -1.51 25.66
N THR A 17 4.36 -0.84 26.47
CA THR A 17 2.97 -0.52 26.13
C THR A 17 2.90 0.60 25.11
N VAL A 18 2.13 0.38 24.06
CA VAL A 18 1.79 1.39 23.04
C VAL A 18 0.29 1.59 22.98
N ARG A 19 -0.15 2.81 22.63
CA ARG A 19 -1.55 3.22 22.54
C ARG A 19 -1.85 3.81 21.18
N CYS A 20 -3.01 3.50 20.60
CA CYS A 20 -3.51 4.20 19.42
C CYS A 20 -4.17 5.53 19.78
N ASP A 21 -3.88 6.61 19.05
CA ASP A 21 -4.52 7.92 19.29
C ASP A 21 -5.97 7.97 18.77
N THR A 22 -6.36 7.08 17.85
CA THR A 22 -7.70 7.07 17.25
C THR A 22 -8.70 6.20 18.00
N CYS A 23 -8.32 4.97 18.36
CA CYS A 23 -9.20 4.04 19.06
C CYS A 23 -8.82 3.77 20.51
N HIS A 24 -7.71 4.36 20.98
CA HIS A 24 -7.21 4.24 22.35
C HIS A 24 -6.91 2.81 22.81
N VAL A 25 -6.83 1.83 21.89
CA VAL A 25 -6.38 0.48 22.24
C VAL A 25 -4.95 0.53 22.78
N GLU A 26 -4.73 -0.17 23.88
CA GLU A 26 -3.41 -0.37 24.49
C GLU A 26 -2.94 -1.79 24.27
N ILE A 27 -1.68 -1.92 23.86
CA ILE A 27 -1.08 -3.20 23.49
C ILE A 27 0.31 -3.26 24.10
N SER A 28 0.57 -4.35 24.84
CA SER A 28 1.83 -4.68 25.50
C SER A 28 2.15 -6.17 25.30
N GLY A 29 3.30 -6.63 25.77
CA GLY A 29 3.78 -8.00 25.58
C GLY A 29 4.38 -8.24 24.20
N TRP A 30 5.05 -7.24 23.63
CA TRP A 30 5.57 -7.30 22.27
C TRP A 30 6.74 -8.27 22.13
N THR A 31 6.71 -9.06 21.07
CA THR A 31 7.85 -9.85 20.61
C THR A 31 8.38 -9.33 19.29
N ALA A 32 9.65 -9.62 18.97
CA ALA A 32 10.27 -9.19 17.71
C ALA A 32 9.60 -9.76 16.45
N THR A 33 8.75 -10.79 16.60
CA THR A 33 8.05 -11.44 15.49
C THR A 33 6.64 -10.87 15.26
N MET A 34 6.13 -10.04 16.16
CA MET A 34 4.80 -9.45 16.05
C MET A 34 4.79 -8.28 15.08
N ASN A 35 3.77 -8.25 14.20
CA ASN A 35 3.53 -7.11 13.33
C ASN A 35 2.57 -6.12 14.04
N PRO A 36 2.98 -4.87 14.31
CA PRO A 36 2.16 -3.91 15.04
C PRO A 36 0.81 -3.59 14.40
N PHE A 37 0.75 -3.57 13.06
CA PHE A 37 -0.50 -3.33 12.34
C PHE A 37 -1.47 -4.49 12.51
N ASN A 38 -1.00 -5.73 12.41
CA ASN A 38 -1.85 -6.92 12.55
C ASN A 38 -2.45 -7.01 13.95
N ILE A 39 -1.63 -6.83 14.99
CA ILE A 39 -2.11 -6.86 16.37
C ILE A 39 -3.11 -5.71 16.63
N HIS A 40 -2.85 -4.52 16.09
CA HIS A 40 -3.81 -3.40 16.17
C HIS A 40 -5.13 -3.73 15.44
N ALA A 41 -5.07 -4.29 14.23
CA ALA A 41 -6.25 -4.67 13.46
C ALA A 41 -7.07 -5.78 14.14
N GLU A 42 -6.40 -6.71 14.81
CA GLU A 42 -7.02 -7.80 15.58
C GLU A 42 -7.71 -7.25 16.83
N LYS A 43 -7.03 -6.41 17.61
CA LYS A 43 -7.55 -5.86 18.87
C LYS A 43 -8.59 -4.76 18.68
N SER A 44 -8.53 -4.02 17.58
CA SER A 44 -9.44 -2.92 17.26
C SER A 44 -9.81 -2.88 15.78
N PRO A 45 -10.62 -3.85 15.29
CA PRO A 45 -10.95 -3.99 13.87
C PRO A 45 -11.79 -2.82 13.31
N ASN A 46 -12.42 -2.04 14.19
CA ASN A 46 -13.24 -0.88 13.86
C ASN A 46 -12.52 0.46 14.06
N CYS A 47 -11.24 0.45 14.43
CA CYS A 47 -10.44 1.66 14.49
C CYS A 47 -10.43 2.35 13.10
N SER A 48 -10.75 3.65 13.04
CA SER A 48 -10.81 4.39 11.78
C SER A 48 -9.46 4.38 11.04
N PHE A 49 -8.34 4.41 11.78
CA PHE A 49 -7.00 4.22 11.20
C PHE A 49 -6.89 2.86 10.50
N ILE A 50 -7.26 1.77 11.17
CA ILE A 50 -7.23 0.42 10.61
C ILE A 50 -8.18 0.29 9.42
N GLN A 51 -9.42 0.77 9.54
CA GLN A 51 -10.39 0.72 8.44
C GLN A 51 -9.91 1.49 7.20
N SER A 52 -9.30 2.67 7.39
CA SER A 52 -8.72 3.46 6.29
C SER A 52 -7.53 2.77 5.61
N LYS A 53 -6.85 1.87 6.33
CA LYS A 53 -5.65 1.15 5.85
C LYS A 53 -5.91 -0.33 5.50
N LYS A 54 -7.10 -0.88 5.77
CA LYS A 54 -7.47 -2.27 5.46
C LYS A 54 -7.30 -2.62 3.98
N SER A 55 -7.56 -1.70 3.05
CA SER A 55 -7.35 -1.91 1.61
C SER A 55 -5.87 -2.09 1.21
N PHE A 56 -4.93 -1.70 2.07
CA PHE A 56 -3.49 -1.78 1.82
C PHE A 56 -2.83 -3.07 2.35
N TYR A 57 -3.39 -3.69 3.40
CA TYR A 57 -2.77 -4.86 4.08
C TYR A 57 -3.40 -6.22 3.73
N VAL A 58 -4.59 -6.26 3.13
CA VAL A 58 -5.24 -7.50 2.65
C VAL A 58 -4.46 -8.14 1.47
N ALA A 59 -3.44 -7.48 0.93
CA ALA A 59 -2.55 -8.00 -0.11
C ALA A 59 -1.30 -8.74 0.42
N MET A 60 -1.12 -8.90 1.74
CA MET A 60 -0.01 -9.66 2.33
C MET A 60 -0.49 -11.04 2.81
N PRO A 61 0.06 -12.16 2.31
CA PRO A 61 -0.28 -13.47 2.82
C PRO A 61 0.42 -13.67 4.17
N THR A 62 -0.35 -13.91 5.24
CA THR A 62 0.18 -14.47 6.50
C THR A 62 -0.57 -15.75 6.79
N ILE A 63 0.18 -16.84 6.94
CA ILE A 63 -0.28 -18.21 7.10
C ILE A 63 -0.35 -18.55 8.61
N ASN A 64 -1.48 -19.11 9.05
CA ASN A 64 -1.79 -19.90 10.27
C ASN A 64 -1.79 -19.25 11.68
N SER A 65 -2.64 -19.60 12.67
CA SER A 65 -3.83 -20.49 12.80
C SER A 65 -4.50 -20.38 14.19
N GLN A 66 -5.85 -20.24 14.23
CA GLN A 66 -6.90 -20.93 15.05
C GLN A 66 -6.97 -20.83 16.61
N PRO A 67 -8.07 -21.24 17.31
CA PRO A 67 -9.54 -21.16 17.07
C PRO A 67 -10.32 -20.51 18.26
N SER A 68 -11.58 -20.02 18.15
CA SER A 68 -12.80 -20.75 18.61
C SER A 68 -14.10 -19.91 18.53
N THR A 69 -15.15 -20.55 17.98
CA THR A 69 -16.62 -20.52 18.28
C THR A 69 -17.42 -19.20 18.21
N VAL A 70 -18.35 -19.09 17.22
CA VAL A 70 -19.83 -19.29 17.37
C VAL A 70 -20.45 -19.56 15.97
N ASN A 71 -21.39 -20.52 15.89
CA ASN A 71 -22.16 -20.94 14.71
C ASN A 71 -23.28 -19.95 14.31
N PHE A 72 -23.63 -19.84 13.00
CA PHE A 72 -24.93 -20.24 12.42
C PHE A 72 -25.04 -20.00 10.90
N ILE A 73 -25.40 -21.07 10.16
CA ILE A 73 -26.08 -21.26 8.84
C ILE A 73 -25.72 -20.29 7.67
N GLY A 74 -25.29 -20.72 6.48
CA GLY A 74 -25.30 -22.03 5.84
C GLY A 74 -25.98 -21.93 4.46
N THR A 75 -25.20 -21.91 3.37
CA THR A 75 -25.58 -22.52 2.09
C THR A 75 -24.33 -22.86 1.27
N LYS A 76 -24.02 -24.14 1.35
CA LYS A 76 -23.16 -25.03 0.57
C LYS A 76 -22.85 -24.59 -0.89
N LEU A 77 -21.56 -24.57 -1.24
CA LEU A 77 -21.08 -24.99 -2.56
C LEU A 77 -19.82 -25.84 -2.38
N GLU A 78 -19.82 -27.00 -3.02
CA GLU A 78 -18.94 -28.13 -2.78
C GLU A 78 -17.52 -27.91 -3.33
N MET A 79 -16.55 -28.55 -2.67
CA MET A 79 -15.13 -28.51 -3.00
C MET A 79 -14.67 -29.89 -3.47
N SER A 80 -13.97 -29.92 -4.60
CA SER A 80 -13.01 -30.94 -5.02
C SER A 80 -12.08 -30.26 -6.04
N ASP A 81 -10.79 -30.55 -6.16
CA ASP A 81 -9.79 -31.20 -5.32
C ASP A 81 -8.44 -30.61 -5.81
N GLU A 82 -7.47 -30.60 -4.91
CA GLU A 82 -6.06 -30.17 -4.98
C GLU A 82 -5.38 -29.94 -6.37
N THR A 83 -4.71 -28.79 -6.55
CA THR A 83 -3.26 -28.75 -6.91
C THR A 83 -2.66 -27.32 -6.94
N SER A 84 -1.74 -27.05 -6.00
CA SER A 84 -0.57 -26.14 -6.04
C SER A 84 -0.63 -24.80 -6.81
N PRO A 85 -0.45 -23.63 -6.15
CA PRO A 85 -0.02 -22.42 -6.84
C PRO A 85 1.46 -22.11 -6.54
N SER A 86 2.35 -22.74 -7.30
CA SER A 86 3.64 -22.14 -7.62
C SER A 86 3.71 -21.94 -9.12
N LYS A 87 3.47 -20.70 -9.56
CA LYS A 87 4.01 -20.12 -10.81
C LYS A 87 3.75 -18.62 -10.78
N ARG A 88 4.82 -17.82 -10.82
CA ARG A 88 4.74 -16.41 -11.23
C ARG A 88 3.96 -16.38 -12.53
N GLN A 89 2.80 -15.73 -12.53
CA GLN A 89 1.97 -15.68 -13.71
C GLN A 89 2.66 -14.75 -14.71
N ARG A 90 3.27 -15.36 -15.73
CA ARG A 90 3.76 -14.66 -16.91
C ARG A 90 2.54 -14.05 -17.58
N ILE A 91 2.49 -12.73 -17.69
CA ILE A 91 1.48 -12.07 -18.50
C ILE A 91 1.69 -12.57 -19.93
N GLU A 92 0.70 -13.30 -20.46
CA GLU A 92 0.72 -13.75 -21.85
C GLU A 92 0.60 -12.53 -22.76
N THR A 93 1.60 -12.34 -23.62
CA THR A 93 1.56 -11.34 -24.69
C THR A 93 0.44 -11.70 -25.67
N ILE A 94 -0.65 -10.92 -25.65
CA ILE A 94 -1.74 -10.97 -26.62
C ILE A 94 -1.20 -10.50 -27.99
N PRO A 95 -1.63 -11.10 -29.13
CA PRO A 95 -0.98 -10.93 -30.43
C PRO A 95 -0.97 -9.49 -30.94
N LYS A 96 0.13 -9.14 -31.61
CA LYS A 96 0.29 -7.90 -32.38
C LYS A 96 -0.75 -7.86 -33.49
N ASP A 97 -1.75 -7.00 -33.35
CA ASP A 97 -2.43 -6.45 -34.51
C ASP A 97 -2.36 -4.92 -34.48
N THR A 98 -2.02 -4.39 -35.64
CA THR A 98 -1.42 -3.08 -35.84
C THR A 98 -2.52 -2.08 -36.04
N THR A 99 -2.89 -1.29 -35.02
CA THR A 99 -3.50 0.02 -35.26
C THR A 99 -3.20 0.97 -34.10
N GLN A 100 -2.26 1.88 -34.37
CA GLN A 100 -1.89 3.07 -33.62
C GLN A 100 -1.19 2.85 -32.27
N ASN A 101 0.12 3.08 -32.38
CA ASN A 101 1.13 3.22 -31.34
C ASN A 101 0.85 4.46 -30.47
N LEU A 102 -0.31 4.51 -29.83
CA LEU A 102 -0.60 5.39 -28.72
C LEU A 102 -0.52 4.49 -27.50
N LEU A 103 0.54 4.64 -26.69
CA LEU A 103 0.58 4.09 -25.33
C LEU A 103 -0.49 4.85 -24.54
N VAL A 104 -1.76 4.53 -24.79
CA VAL A 104 -2.86 4.94 -23.92
C VAL A 104 -2.53 4.28 -22.61
N GLU A 105 -2.12 5.11 -21.65
CA GLU A 105 -1.92 4.64 -20.29
C GLU A 105 -3.21 3.91 -19.88
N VAL A 106 -3.09 2.60 -19.72
CA VAL A 106 -4.23 1.80 -19.29
C VAL A 106 -4.67 2.29 -17.91
N ASN A 107 -5.97 2.41 -17.68
CA ASN A 107 -6.52 2.89 -16.40
C ASN A 107 -5.93 2.15 -15.19
N ALA A 108 -5.59 0.87 -15.36
CA ALA A 108 -4.92 0.07 -14.35
C ALA A 108 -3.54 0.63 -13.94
N LEU A 109 -2.74 1.12 -14.90
CA LEU A 109 -1.44 1.72 -14.66
C LEU A 109 -1.57 3.07 -13.97
N LYS A 110 -2.49 3.93 -14.44
CA LYS A 110 -2.77 5.22 -13.79
C LYS A 110 -3.24 5.02 -12.35
N GLN A 111 -4.06 4.00 -12.12
CA GLN A 111 -4.52 3.63 -10.78
C GLN A 111 -3.37 3.07 -9.92
N ALA A 112 -2.48 2.25 -10.48
CA ALA A 112 -1.29 1.78 -9.78
C ALA A 112 -0.38 2.95 -9.37
N ARG A 113 -0.20 3.94 -10.25
CA ARG A 113 0.54 5.17 -9.96
C ARG A 113 -0.11 5.95 -8.82
N ARG A 114 -1.43 6.19 -8.89
CA ARG A 114 -2.21 6.83 -7.81
C ARG A 114 -1.99 6.17 -6.44
N ARG A 115 -2.01 4.83 -6.39
CA ARG A 115 -1.78 4.09 -5.13
C ARG A 115 -0.40 4.38 -4.53
N SER A 116 0.62 4.61 -5.35
CA SER A 116 1.97 4.94 -4.86
C SER A 116 2.03 6.28 -4.12
N PHE A 117 1.17 7.26 -4.44
CA PHE A 117 1.15 8.59 -3.79
C PHE A 117 0.34 8.65 -2.48
N SER A 118 -0.06 7.52 -1.91
CA SER A 118 -0.89 7.46 -0.70
C SER A 118 -0.34 8.19 0.54
N HIS A 119 0.96 8.51 0.58
CA HIS A 119 1.62 9.27 1.65
C HIS A 119 2.26 10.58 1.15
N TRP A 120 1.92 11.02 -0.07
CA TRP A 120 2.36 12.31 -0.58
C TRP A 120 1.64 13.43 0.16
N LEU A 121 2.40 14.31 0.83
CA LEU A 121 1.83 15.39 1.62
C LEU A 121 1.04 16.34 0.71
N GLN A 122 -0.22 16.59 1.05
CA GLN A 122 -1.14 17.38 0.22
C GLN A 122 -0.68 18.84 0.03
N GLU A 123 0.07 19.38 0.99
CA GLU A 123 0.65 20.74 0.94
C GLU A 123 2.03 20.80 0.26
N ARG A 124 2.56 19.66 -0.21
CA ARG A 124 3.83 19.61 -0.91
C ARG A 124 3.60 19.76 -2.41
N ALA A 125 4.18 20.80 -2.99
CA ALA A 125 4.27 20.95 -4.44
C ALA A 125 5.56 20.30 -4.97
N PRO A 126 5.55 19.73 -6.19
CA PRO A 126 4.39 19.52 -7.07
C PRO A 126 3.35 18.55 -6.48
N SER A 127 2.08 18.75 -6.83
CA SER A 127 0.97 17.94 -6.31
C SER A 127 1.07 16.48 -6.79
N GLN A 128 0.43 15.56 -6.06
CA GLN A 128 0.35 14.16 -6.48
C GLN A 128 -0.21 14.01 -7.89
N ASP A 129 -1.21 14.81 -8.27
CA ASP A 129 -1.83 14.73 -9.60
C ASP A 129 -0.86 15.16 -10.70
N GLN A 130 -0.06 16.20 -10.47
CA GLN A 130 1.01 16.61 -11.40
C GLN A 130 2.07 15.52 -11.56
N MET A 131 2.48 14.89 -10.47
CA MET A 131 3.43 13.77 -10.53
C MET A 131 2.85 12.55 -11.27
N ILE A 132 1.57 12.26 -11.02
CA ILE A 132 0.86 11.16 -11.66
C ILE A 132 0.72 11.40 -13.16
N GLU A 133 0.34 12.61 -13.55
CA GLU A 133 0.19 13.03 -14.95
C GLU A 133 1.53 13.05 -15.68
N ALA A 134 2.60 13.45 -15.00
CA ALA A 134 3.95 13.35 -15.51
C ALA A 134 4.45 11.90 -15.62
N GLY A 135 3.74 10.87 -15.13
CA GLY A 135 4.14 9.48 -15.35
C GLY A 135 4.93 8.84 -14.21
N PHE A 136 5.17 9.55 -13.11
CA PHE A 136 6.02 9.13 -12.01
C PHE A 136 5.31 8.25 -10.97
N PHE A 137 5.99 7.26 -10.40
CA PHE A 137 5.59 6.56 -9.18
C PHE A 137 6.31 7.15 -7.96
N CYS A 138 5.64 7.23 -6.83
CA CYS A 138 6.27 7.63 -5.56
C CYS A 138 7.07 6.46 -4.97
N CYS A 139 8.30 6.73 -4.53
CA CYS A 139 9.15 5.73 -3.86
C CYS A 139 8.79 5.52 -2.39
N ASN A 140 7.85 6.30 -1.83
CA ASN A 140 7.50 6.35 -0.40
C ASN A 140 8.68 6.68 0.52
N VAL A 141 9.68 7.40 -0.02
CA VAL A 141 10.84 7.90 0.73
C VAL A 141 11.02 9.38 0.40
N GLY A 142 10.75 10.26 1.36
CA GLY A 142 10.86 11.71 1.17
C GLY A 142 9.92 12.23 0.08
N ASP A 143 10.47 12.96 -0.88
CA ASP A 143 9.79 13.45 -2.10
C ASP A 143 10.27 12.72 -3.37
N ARG A 144 10.89 11.54 -3.19
CA ARG A 144 11.48 10.79 -4.29
C ARG A 144 10.42 10.14 -5.16
N VAL A 145 10.59 10.26 -6.46
CA VAL A 145 9.75 9.63 -7.48
C VAL A 145 10.59 8.92 -8.55
N ILE A 146 9.99 7.96 -9.25
CA ILE A 146 10.62 7.16 -10.30
C ILE A 146 9.72 6.99 -11.53
N CYS A 147 10.29 7.09 -12.72
CA CYS A 147 9.63 6.61 -13.94
C CYS A 147 10.13 5.19 -14.27
N ILE A 148 9.21 4.22 -14.35
CA ILE A 148 9.53 2.82 -14.65
C ILE A 148 9.88 2.57 -16.13
N TYR A 149 9.66 3.55 -16.99
CA TYR A 149 9.97 3.48 -18.43
C TYR A 149 11.33 4.11 -18.75
N CYS A 150 11.63 5.23 -18.10
CA CYS A 150 12.86 5.99 -18.32
C CYS A 150 13.97 5.62 -17.33
N ASN A 151 13.66 4.86 -16.27
CA ASN A 151 14.52 4.63 -15.11
C ASN A 151 15.03 5.94 -14.44
N LEU A 152 14.34 7.06 -14.70
CA LEU A 152 14.61 8.37 -14.13
C LEU A 152 14.13 8.40 -12.68
N ILE A 153 15.00 8.83 -11.76
CA ILE A 153 14.68 9.04 -10.35
C ILE A 153 14.90 10.50 -9.99
N CYS A 154 13.88 11.17 -9.46
CA CYS A 154 13.90 12.59 -9.11
C CYS A 154 13.58 12.79 -7.63
N GLN A 155 14.16 13.81 -7.01
CA GLN A 155 13.95 14.21 -5.60
C GLN A 155 14.32 15.69 -5.44
N GLN A 156 14.05 16.28 -4.27
CA GLN A 156 14.33 17.69 -3.95
C GLN A 156 13.55 18.68 -4.82
N TRP A 157 12.25 18.45 -4.97
CA TRP A 157 11.39 19.27 -5.81
C TRP A 157 11.18 20.68 -5.24
N ILE A 158 11.34 21.68 -6.09
CA ILE A 158 11.15 23.10 -5.78
C ILE A 158 9.78 23.56 -6.29
N SER A 159 8.86 23.81 -5.36
CA SER A 159 7.47 24.22 -5.61
C SER A 159 7.30 25.38 -6.60
N SER A 160 8.25 26.31 -6.66
CA SER A 160 8.17 27.53 -7.47
C SER A 160 8.77 27.42 -8.86
N SER A 161 9.55 26.37 -9.16
CA SER A 161 10.31 26.27 -10.43
C SER A 161 10.16 24.93 -11.13
N ASP A 162 9.92 23.85 -10.41
CA ASP A 162 10.02 22.52 -10.99
C ASP A 162 8.67 22.06 -11.52
N ASP A 163 8.60 21.87 -12.84
CA ASP A 163 7.48 21.21 -13.49
C ASP A 163 7.79 19.71 -13.70
N PRO A 164 6.99 18.78 -13.14
CA PRO A 164 7.22 17.35 -13.30
C PRO A 164 7.25 16.87 -14.75
N ILE A 165 6.47 17.48 -15.64
CA ILE A 165 6.44 17.09 -17.05
C ILE A 165 7.75 17.49 -17.74
N GLU A 166 8.23 18.72 -17.53
CA GLU A 166 9.52 19.16 -18.08
C GLU A 166 10.71 18.36 -17.52
N VAL A 167 10.72 18.08 -16.21
CA VAL A 167 11.76 17.23 -15.59
C VAL A 167 11.75 15.82 -16.17
N HIS A 168 10.61 15.30 -16.63
CA HIS A 168 10.56 13.97 -17.23
C HIS A 168 11.01 13.93 -18.70
N LYS A 169 11.08 15.08 -19.38
CA LYS A 169 11.54 15.17 -20.78
C LYS A 169 13.07 15.19 -20.92
N THR A 170 13.81 15.35 -19.82
CA THR A 170 15.29 15.39 -19.81
C THR A 170 15.90 14.01 -20.00
#